data_AF-A0A3S2AIX7-F1
#
_entry.id   AF-A0A3S2AIX7-F1
#
_cell.length_a   1.000
_cell.length_b   1.000
_cell.length_c   1.000
_cell.angle_alpha   90.00
_cell.angle_beta   90.00
_cell.angle_gamma   90.00
#
_symmetry.space_group_name_H-M   'P 1'
#
loop_
_entity.id
_entity.type
_entity.pdbx_description
1 polymer ?
#
loop_
_entity_poly.entity_id
_entity_poly.type
_entity_poly.pdbx_seq_one_letter_code
_entity_poly.pdbx_strand_id
1 'polypeptide(L)'
;MLTQDSGVVWARAVYHRPWKALLKQAGLADVTLHELRHTYASTMVRNGAPLIIVAQALGHSDTRMVEKHCAHLAPSYVADIIRR
;
A
#
# COMPACT_ATOMS: atom_id res chain seq x y z
N MET A 1 -7.49 15.82 9.27
CA MET A 1 -8.23 14.64 8.78
C MET A 1 -8.82 14.99 7.42
N LEU A 2 -9.00 14.03 6.51
CA LEU A 2 -9.66 14.29 5.22
C LEU A 2 -11.12 14.68 5.47
N THR A 3 -11.56 15.78 4.86
CA THR A 3 -12.92 16.33 4.99
C THR A 3 -13.46 16.63 3.60
N GLN A 4 -14.76 16.42 3.41
CA GLN A 4 -15.47 16.86 2.20
C GLN A 4 -15.66 18.38 2.23
N ASP A 5 -15.97 18.98 1.08
CA ASP A 5 -16.30 20.41 0.95
C ASP A 5 -17.52 20.81 1.83
N SER A 6 -18.37 19.84 2.17
CA SER A 6 -19.50 19.98 3.10
C SER A 6 -19.10 20.02 4.58
N GLY A 7 -17.82 19.87 4.90
CA GLY A 7 -17.30 19.77 6.28
C GLY A 7 -17.42 18.40 6.93
N VAL A 8 -18.01 17.41 6.25
CA VAL A 8 -18.14 16.04 6.77
C VAL A 8 -16.80 15.32 6.74
N VAL A 9 -16.43 14.70 7.86
CA VAL A 9 -15.19 13.90 7.99
C VAL A 9 -15.28 12.65 7.11
N TRP A 10 -14.19 12.34 6.41
CA TRP A 10 -14.09 11.20 5.51
C TRP A 10 -13.89 9.89 6.27
N ALA A 11 -14.97 9.41 6.89
CA ALA A 11 -15.03 8.15 7.63
C ALA A 11 -15.48 6.98 6.72
N ARG A 12 -15.24 5.73 7.17
CA ARG A 12 -15.63 4.52 6.43
C ARG A 12 -17.09 4.48 6.02
N ALA A 13 -17.99 4.90 6.91
CA ALA A 13 -19.42 4.96 6.62
C ALA A 13 -19.75 5.92 5.46
N VAL A 14 -18.95 6.97 5.31
CA VAL A 14 -19.12 8.01 4.28
C VAL A 14 -18.54 7.54 2.95
N TYR A 15 -17.32 7.02 2.93
CA TYR A 15 -16.65 6.66 1.67
C TYR A 15 -17.02 5.26 1.12
N HIS A 16 -17.57 4.35 1.93
CA HIS A 16 -17.79 2.97 1.50
C HIS A 16 -18.75 2.84 0.31
N ARG A 17 -19.85 3.60 0.29
CA ARG A 17 -20.81 3.60 -0.83
C ARG A 17 -20.21 4.14 -2.15
N PRO A 18 -19.63 5.35 -2.19
CA PRO A 18 -19.02 5.84 -3.42
C PRO A 18 -17.84 4.97 -3.87
N TRP A 19 -17.08 4.39 -2.93
CA TRP A 19 -16.02 3.44 -3.24
C TRP A 19 -16.54 2.21 -4.00
N LYS A 20 -17.61 1.56 -3.50
CA LYS A 20 -18.22 0.42 -4.21
C LYS A 20 -18.80 0.79 -5.58
N ALA A 21 -19.39 1.97 -5.71
CA ALA A 21 -19.86 2.46 -7.00
C ALA A 21 -18.70 2.62 -8.00
N LEU A 22 -17.58 3.18 -7.55
CA LEU A 22 -16.37 3.36 -8.35
C LEU A 22 -15.77 2.01 -8.78
N LEU A 23 -15.65 1.04 -7.88
CA LEU A 23 -15.17 -0.31 -8.22
C LEU A 23 -16.05 -0.98 -9.29
N LYS A 24 -17.38 -0.86 -9.15
CA LYS A 24 -18.34 -1.38 -10.12
C LYS A 24 -18.16 -0.72 -11.49
N GLN A 25 -17.96 0.60 -11.52
CA GLN A 25 -17.70 1.34 -12.77
C GLN A 25 -16.37 0.95 -13.40
N ALA A 26 -15.35 0.68 -12.58
CA ALA A 26 -14.03 0.26 -13.03
C ALA A 26 -13.97 -1.23 -13.44
N GLY A 27 -15.05 -2.00 -13.23
CA GLY A 27 -15.06 -3.44 -13.47
C GLY A 27 -14.11 -4.23 -12.56
N LEU A 28 -13.80 -3.68 -11.38
CA LEU A 28 -12.88 -4.28 -10.42
C LEU A 28 -13.62 -5.12 -9.37
N ALA A 29 -12.93 -6.12 -8.82
CA ALA A 29 -13.39 -6.89 -7.67
C ALA A 29 -13.54 -6.00 -6.42
N ASP A 30 -14.12 -6.53 -5.33
CA ASP A 30 -14.30 -5.81 -4.05
C ASP A 30 -12.94 -5.58 -3.37
N VAL A 31 -12.19 -4.58 -3.86
CA VAL A 31 -10.88 -4.16 -3.36
C VAL A 31 -11.07 -3.04 -2.34
N THR A 32 -10.30 -3.06 -1.27
CA THR A 32 -10.32 -2.07 -0.19
C THR A 32 -9.16 -1.08 -0.32
N LEU A 33 -9.30 0.10 0.31
CA LEU A 33 -8.19 1.06 0.42
C LEU A 33 -6.96 0.45 1.12
N HIS A 34 -7.16 -0.54 1.99
CA HIS A 34 -6.07 -1.25 2.67
C HIS A 34 -5.29 -2.14 1.69
N GLU A 35 -5.98 -2.83 0.78
CA GLU A 35 -5.32 -3.61 -0.28
C GLU A 35 -4.54 -2.71 -1.23
N LEU A 36 -5.05 -1.53 -1.57
CA LEU A 36 -4.27 -0.55 -2.34
C LEU A 36 -2.99 -0.12 -1.62
N ARG A 37 -3.05 0.06 -0.29
CA ARG A 37 -1.86 0.33 0.53
C ARG A 37 -0.88 -0.85 0.51
N HIS A 38 -1.36 -2.08 0.49
CA HIS A 38 -0.50 -3.26 0.28
C HIS A 38 0.13 -3.27 -1.11
N THR A 39 -0.60 -2.92 -2.17
CA THR A 39 -0.07 -2.80 -3.52
C THR A 39 1.03 -1.74 -3.59
N TYR A 40 0.86 -0.60 -2.92
CA TYR A 40 1.91 0.42 -2.83
C TYR A 40 3.18 -0.11 -2.16
N ALA A 41 3.04 -0.76 -1.00
CA ALA A 41 4.17 -1.35 -0.28
C ALA A 41 4.92 -2.40 -1.13
N SER A 42 4.18 -3.34 -1.73
CA SER A 42 4.75 -4.41 -2.55
C SER A 42 5.45 -3.88 -3.79
N THR A 43 4.90 -2.85 -4.43
CA THR A 43 5.49 -2.20 -5.61
C THR A 43 6.80 -1.52 -5.27
N MET A 44 6.87 -0.78 -4.16
CA MET A 44 8.13 -0.14 -3.74
C MET A 44 9.23 -1.17 -3.45
N VAL A 45 8.91 -2.25 -2.74
CA VAL A 45 9.89 -3.30 -2.43
C VAL A 45 10.36 -4.01 -3.70
N ARG A 46 9.44 -4.30 -4.63
CA ARG A 46 9.79 -4.87 -5.94
C ARG A 46 10.73 -3.96 -6.74
N ASN A 47 10.57 -2.65 -6.61
CA ASN A 47 11.44 -1.65 -7.23
C ASN A 47 12.78 -1.45 -6.48
N GLY A 48 13.07 -2.28 -5.47
CA GLY A 48 14.33 -2.23 -4.73
C GLY A 48 14.39 -1.16 -3.64
N ALA A 49 13.26 -0.56 -3.25
CA ALA A 49 13.26 0.39 -2.15
C ALA A 49 13.64 -0.31 -0.82
N PRO A 50 14.53 0.28 -0.01
CA PRO A 50 14.88 -0.29 1.30
C PRO A 50 13.66 -0.41 2.21
N LEU A 51 13.55 -1.52 2.95
CA LEU A 51 12.38 -1.81 3.80
C LEU A 51 12.13 -0.73 4.86
N ILE A 52 13.20 -0.09 5.36
CA ILE A 52 13.10 1.04 6.30
C ILE A 52 12.40 2.25 5.68
N ILE A 53 12.70 2.55 4.40
CA ILE A 53 12.07 3.66 3.68
C ILE A 53 10.61 3.34 3.40
N VAL A 54 10.32 2.09 3.01
CA VAL A 54 8.94 1.63 2.80
C VAL A 54 8.13 1.72 4.10
N ALA A 55 8.70 1.28 5.24
CA ALA A 55 8.03 1.36 6.53
C ALA A 55 7.73 2.81 6.95
N GLN A 56 8.70 3.71 6.78
CA GLN A 56 8.52 5.14 7.05
C GLN A 56 7.48 5.78 6.14
N ALA A 57 7.49 5.47 4.83
CA ALA A 57 6.51 5.98 3.87
C ALA A 57 5.08 5.53 4.20
N LEU A 58 4.93 4.35 4.80
CA LEU A 58 3.66 3.84 5.29
C LEU A 58 3.27 4.44 6.65
N GLY A 59 4.19 5.07 7.37
CA GLY A 59 3.99 5.56 8.73
C GLY A 59 3.97 4.44 9.78
N HIS A 60 4.70 3.34 9.52
CA HIS A 60 4.91 2.30 10.52
C HIS A 60 5.99 2.74 11.51
N SER A 61 5.82 2.34 12.77
CA SER A 61 6.79 2.58 13.85
C SER A 61 8.03 1.68 13.73
N ASP A 62 7.91 0.53 13.05
CA ASP A 62 9.00 -0.39 12.79
C ASP A 62 8.90 -1.05 11.39
N THR A 63 9.93 -1.80 11.01
CA THR A 63 10.01 -2.51 9.71
C THR A 63 9.35 -3.88 9.72
N ARG A 64 8.97 -4.42 10.89
CA ARG A 64 8.55 -5.83 11.04
C ARG A 64 7.35 -6.17 10.16
N MET A 65 6.41 -5.23 10.04
CA MET A 65 5.23 -5.43 9.21
C MET A 65 5.59 -5.49 7.72
N VAL A 66 6.54 -4.67 7.26
CA VAL A 66 7.00 -4.67 5.87
C VAL A 66 7.86 -5.89 5.57
N GLU A 67 8.74 -6.26 6.50
CA GLU A 67 9.56 -7.48 6.40
C GLU A 67 8.68 -8.72 6.25
N LYS A 68 7.69 -8.87 7.14
CA LYS A 68 6.78 -10.02 7.12
C LYS A 68 5.99 -10.15 5.81
N HIS A 69 5.50 -9.05 5.25
CA HIS A 69 4.57 -9.09 4.12
C HIS A 69 5.21 -8.83 2.76
N CYS A 70 6.40 -8.22 2.71
CA CYS A 70 7.00 -7.76 1.46
C CYS A 70 8.47 -8.15 1.28
N ALA A 71 9.20 -8.65 2.28
CA ALA A 71 10.63 -8.96 2.11
C ALA A 71 10.91 -9.97 0.99
N HIS A 72 10.01 -10.93 0.76
CA HIS A 72 10.14 -11.91 -0.32
C HIS A 72 10.05 -11.30 -1.74
N LEU A 73 9.58 -10.06 -1.86
CA LEU A 73 9.51 -9.33 -3.13
C LEU A 73 10.76 -8.51 -3.40
N ALA A 74 11.65 -8.39 -2.41
CA ALA A 74 12.89 -7.65 -2.58
C ALA A 74 13.74 -8.38 -3.64
N PRO A 75 14.34 -7.65 -4.58
CA PRO A 75 15.30 -8.24 -5.50
C PRO A 75 16.41 -8.93 -4.71
N SER A 76 16.86 -10.09 -5.18
CA SER A 76 17.94 -10.84 -4.54
C SER A 76 19.24 -10.06 -4.69
N TYR A 77 19.50 -9.15 -3.76
CA TYR A 77 20.71 -8.32 -3.74
C TYR A 77 21.98 -9.18 -3.76
N VAL A 78 21.94 -10.35 -3.14
CA VAL A 78 23.01 -11.36 -3.17
C VAL A 78 23.25 -11.89 -4.59
N ALA A 79 22.19 -12.25 -5.33
CA ALA A 79 22.38 -12.74 -6.70
C ALA A 79 22.85 -11.63 -7.66
N ASP A 80 22.40 -10.38 -7.44
CA ASP A 80 22.82 -9.25 -8.26
C ASP A 80 24.26 -8.80 -7.97
N ILE A 81 24.72 -8.89 -6.71
CA ILE A 81 26.12 -8.66 -6.36
C ILE A 81 27.02 -9.77 -6.88
N ILE A 82 26.64 -11.05 -6.73
CA ILE A 82 27.48 -12.19 -7.16
C ILE A 82 27.58 -12.25 -8.70
N ARG A 83 26.62 -11.68 -9.45
CA ARG A 83 26.65 -11.60 -10.91
C ARG A 83 27.49 -10.44 -11.47
N ARG A 84 27.98 -9.53 -10.62
CA ARG A 84 28.89 -8.43 -11.01
C ARG A 84 30.34 -8.83 -10.74
#